data_AF-A0A2Z4UW98-F1
#
_entry.id   AF-A0A2Z4UW98-F1
#
_cell.length_a   1.000
_cell.length_b   1.000
_cell.length_c   1.000
_cell.angle_alpha   90.00
_cell.angle_beta   90.00
_cell.angle_gamma   90.00
#
_symmetry.space_group_name_H-M   'P 1'
#
loop_
_entity.id
_entity.type
_entity.pdbx_description
1 polymer ?
#
loop_
_entity_poly.entity_id
_entity_poly.type
_entity_poly.pdbx_seq_one_letter_code
_entity_poly.pdbx_strand_id
1 'polypeptide(L)'
;MLPGLGRQPRVPGTDVRLRLPSQPRHRAHPRRLRSRAGEARVHIGGEGRPAGRLRPRGRRPAQERAGGRGGRHRRPGRGARPARQPGRRPRARGQAGGRRLFPPAPRRRPDAGGDRGSGRQGRGARQSRLSGGAVVSGSRVVVYAGPTISAADVRAVLPEAEVRPPAGRGDLLADQWAPGDVVVVIDGYFRERRSVGHKEILQVLTEGAQVVGAASMGALRAAELVPCGMRGLGTVYGMYAAGEIDGDDEVGVLHGPAEMGYPAQTVALVNLRYGCKEGAETELVEAASGRRIVAAAAALPFTHRGWKDIERALDDQDHDALRTLEEMIGSGVWDVKRLDAMAALREVAGGAVAGREAAGQGSVEPGSGKADVTFTGISRGQSLARRTRREYAPGRWMSDLDVLDAARLFDEDYPAVHEDVLTGLLGEFAGAGGMTAEAYGMSKLGLDDRSPLPDPLARWFTERERAELAAADRTRLLMVRVWPVWQSADWRPAVLARLRESGRWADWCDIVARADEVAEEARPRLVVPPPAMCAKLFLRHWQRRGTSPDAEMARRGFSGLDGLGGAVRRFFAYDVRRGRERGSAAAR
;
A
#
# COMPACT_ATOMS: atom_id res chain seq x y z
N MET A 1 -57.65 52.00 46.99
CA MET A 1 -58.64 51.07 46.37
C MET A 1 -58.18 49.63 46.62
N LEU A 2 -58.96 48.63 46.22
CA LEU A 2 -58.90 47.25 46.76
C LEU A 2 -57.67 46.41 46.31
N PRO A 3 -57.34 45.27 46.99
CA PRO A 3 -55.99 44.71 47.01
C PRO A 3 -55.84 43.22 46.62
N GLY A 4 -54.59 42.76 46.53
CA GLY A 4 -54.19 41.47 47.12
C GLY A 4 -53.78 40.33 46.19
N LEU A 5 -53.11 39.34 46.80
CA LEU A 5 -52.71 38.01 46.29
C LEU A 5 -51.64 38.01 45.16
N GLY A 6 -50.70 37.04 45.11
CA GLY A 6 -50.41 35.96 46.05
C GLY A 6 -49.06 35.28 45.74
N ARG A 7 -48.44 34.62 46.74
CA ARG A 7 -47.19 33.86 46.57
C ARG A 7 -47.46 32.49 45.91
N GLN A 8 -46.51 31.97 45.14
CA GLN A 8 -46.45 30.53 44.80
C GLN A 8 -45.43 29.78 45.70
N PRO A 9 -45.60 28.45 45.89
CA PRO A 9 -44.86 27.65 46.88
C PRO A 9 -43.52 27.09 46.33
N ARG A 10 -42.90 26.17 47.10
CA ARG A 10 -41.52 25.68 46.91
C ARG A 10 -41.42 24.18 47.28
N VAL A 11 -40.50 23.45 46.62
CA VAL A 11 -40.08 22.04 46.88
C VAL A 11 -41.19 20.96 46.77
N PRO A 12 -40.88 19.64 46.62
CA PRO A 12 -39.58 18.94 46.68
C PRO A 12 -38.98 18.56 45.32
N GLY A 13 -37.72 18.11 45.33
CA GLY A 13 -37.02 17.55 44.17
C GLY A 13 -36.80 16.04 44.29
N THR A 14 -36.20 15.44 43.26
CA THR A 14 -35.86 14.00 43.25
C THR A 14 -34.49 13.79 42.59
N ASP A 15 -33.57 13.15 43.31
CA ASP A 15 -32.25 12.75 42.81
C ASP A 15 -32.38 11.64 41.76
N VAL A 16 -31.92 11.89 40.52
CA VAL A 16 -31.72 10.84 39.51
C VAL A 16 -30.26 10.85 39.08
N ARG A 17 -29.44 10.10 39.82
CA ARG A 17 -28.02 9.88 39.46
C ARG A 17 -27.93 8.99 38.22
N LEU A 18 -27.63 9.59 37.06
CA LEU A 18 -27.24 8.85 35.86
C LEU A 18 -26.00 7.99 36.16
N ARG A 19 -26.12 6.66 35.97
CA ARG A 19 -24.99 5.73 36.07
C ARG A 19 -24.10 5.87 34.84
N LEU A 20 -22.85 6.27 35.03
CA LEU A 20 -21.81 6.07 34.02
C LEU A 20 -21.50 4.56 33.88
N PRO A 21 -21.27 4.04 32.67
CA PRO A 21 -20.92 2.63 32.49
C PRO A 21 -19.54 2.33 33.08
N SER A 22 -19.45 1.21 33.80
CA SER A 22 -18.23 0.77 34.49
C SER A 22 -17.21 0.14 33.52
N GLN A 23 -15.97 0.62 33.56
CA GLN A 23 -14.85 -0.03 32.84
C GLN A 23 -14.58 -1.46 33.35
N PRO A 24 -14.15 -2.39 32.47
CA PRO A 24 -13.82 -3.76 32.85
C PRO A 24 -12.59 -3.83 33.75
N ARG A 25 -12.71 -4.54 34.89
CA ARG A 25 -11.60 -4.74 35.84
C ARG A 25 -10.74 -5.95 35.45
N HIS A 26 -9.56 -5.71 34.87
CA HIS A 26 -8.54 -6.76 34.76
C HIS A 26 -8.10 -7.22 36.17
N ARG A 27 -8.25 -8.52 36.46
CA ARG A 27 -7.58 -9.17 37.59
C ARG A 27 -6.15 -9.52 37.19
N ALA A 28 -5.17 -8.92 37.86
CA ALA A 28 -3.75 -9.28 37.72
C ALA A 28 -3.25 -9.96 39.00
N HIS A 29 -2.67 -11.16 38.89
CA HIS A 29 -1.98 -11.81 40.00
C HIS A 29 -0.57 -11.23 40.19
N PRO A 30 -0.10 -11.00 41.43
CA PRO A 30 1.23 -10.44 41.67
C PRO A 30 2.33 -11.52 41.56
N ARG A 31 3.16 -11.46 40.51
CA ARG A 31 4.51 -12.05 40.53
C ARG A 31 5.55 -10.93 40.65
N ARG A 32 6.39 -11.01 41.68
CA ARG A 32 7.46 -10.04 41.95
C ARG A 32 8.62 -10.23 40.97
N LEU A 33 8.99 -9.18 40.25
CA LEU A 33 10.32 -9.02 39.65
C LEU A 33 10.84 -7.61 39.89
N ARG A 34 12.12 -7.48 40.25
CA ARG A 34 12.78 -6.18 40.48
C ARG A 34 13.52 -5.75 39.22
N SER A 35 13.29 -4.53 38.76
CA SER A 35 14.21 -3.79 37.89
C SER A 35 14.27 -2.33 38.35
N ARG A 36 15.43 -1.68 38.19
CA ARG A 36 15.67 -0.32 38.70
C ARG A 36 15.11 0.74 37.77
N ALA A 37 14.59 1.82 38.34
CA ALA A 37 14.27 3.03 37.59
C ALA A 37 15.54 3.79 37.16
N GLY A 38 15.41 4.61 36.11
CA GLY A 38 16.47 5.44 35.56
C GLY A 38 15.91 6.44 34.57
N GLU A 39 15.15 7.43 35.06
CA GLU A 39 14.67 8.55 34.24
C GLU A 39 15.85 9.44 33.81
N ALA A 40 15.92 9.78 32.53
CA ALA A 40 16.80 10.81 32.00
C ALA A 40 15.97 11.93 31.39
N ARG A 41 15.71 12.99 32.18
CA ARG A 41 15.08 14.22 31.67
C ARG A 41 16.13 15.08 30.97
N VAL A 42 15.81 15.58 29.79
CA VAL A 42 16.63 16.56 29.07
C VAL A 42 16.09 17.97 29.34
N HIS A 43 16.95 18.86 29.82
CA HIS A 43 16.69 20.29 29.91
C HIS A 43 17.79 21.09 29.18
N ILE A 44 17.46 22.34 28.84
CA ILE A 44 18.19 23.19 27.90
C ILE A 44 18.72 24.43 28.65
N GLY A 45 19.89 24.93 28.23
CA GLY A 45 20.55 26.10 28.79
C GLY A 45 21.69 25.73 29.76
N GLY A 46 22.75 26.54 29.92
CA GLY A 46 23.05 27.83 29.30
C GLY A 46 24.56 28.12 29.30
N GLU A 47 24.96 29.32 28.87
CA GLU A 47 26.36 29.69 28.67
C GLU A 47 27.12 30.04 29.97
N GLY A 48 28.46 29.85 29.96
CA GLY A 48 29.31 30.25 31.08
C GLY A 48 30.81 29.95 30.88
N ARG A 49 31.63 31.01 30.75
CA ARG A 49 33.11 31.00 30.71
C ARG A 49 33.66 31.64 32.01
N PRO A 50 34.97 31.57 32.33
CA PRO A 50 35.91 30.45 32.24
C PRO A 50 36.82 30.36 33.52
N ALA A 51 38.01 29.76 33.37
CA ALA A 51 39.21 29.86 34.23
C ALA A 51 39.32 28.92 35.44
N GLY A 52 40.57 28.50 35.72
CA GLY A 52 40.93 27.51 36.75
C GLY A 52 42.20 26.73 36.39
N ARG A 53 43.38 27.34 36.50
CA ARG A 53 44.67 26.62 36.36
C ARG A 53 44.95 25.77 37.60
N LEU A 54 45.51 24.57 37.43
CA LEU A 54 46.60 24.05 38.27
C LEU A 54 47.38 22.92 37.56
N ARG A 55 48.56 22.54 38.08
CA ARG A 55 49.59 21.76 37.35
C ARG A 55 49.75 20.31 37.82
N PRO A 56 50.30 19.40 36.99
CA PRO A 56 50.39 17.97 37.28
C PRO A 56 51.69 17.51 37.95
N ARG A 57 51.58 16.54 38.87
CA ARG A 57 52.58 15.51 39.24
C ARG A 57 51.79 14.28 39.73
N GLY A 58 52.12 13.01 39.44
CA GLY A 58 53.12 12.45 38.52
C GLY A 58 53.84 11.23 39.12
N ARG A 59 53.82 10.06 38.45
CA ARG A 59 54.73 8.91 38.68
C ARG A 59 54.74 7.94 37.48
N ARG A 60 55.91 7.33 37.23
CA ARG A 60 56.27 6.21 36.31
C ARG A 60 56.90 5.09 37.18
N PRO A 61 57.28 3.88 36.69
CA PRO A 61 57.27 3.32 35.32
C PRO A 61 56.22 2.16 35.21
N ALA A 62 56.33 0.98 34.56
CA ALA A 62 57.42 0.27 33.86
C ALA A 62 56.93 -0.85 32.88
N GLN A 63 57.91 -1.45 32.19
CA GLN A 63 57.97 -2.81 31.60
C GLN A 63 56.93 -3.31 30.57
N GLU A 64 57.33 -3.12 29.29
CA GLU A 64 57.72 -4.21 28.36
C GLU A 64 56.82 -5.42 28.10
N ARG A 65 56.48 -5.61 26.81
CA ARG A 65 56.51 -6.93 26.14
C ARG A 65 57.05 -6.82 24.71
N ALA A 66 58.19 -7.46 24.44
CA ALA A 66 58.51 -8.03 23.12
C ALA A 66 57.72 -9.34 22.93
N GLY A 67 57.60 -9.97 21.76
CA GLY A 67 58.14 -9.70 20.42
C GLY A 67 58.60 -11.01 19.76
N GLY A 68 58.25 -11.26 18.50
CA GLY A 68 58.60 -12.51 17.81
C GLY A 68 58.09 -12.58 16.36
N ARG A 69 58.81 -13.32 15.49
CA ARG A 69 58.55 -13.46 14.05
C ARG A 69 58.57 -14.95 13.64
N GLY A 70 57.91 -15.32 12.55
CA GLY A 70 58.22 -16.56 11.83
C GLY A 70 57.23 -16.96 10.73
N GLY A 71 57.74 -17.53 9.62
CA GLY A 71 56.93 -18.26 8.62
C GLY A 71 56.77 -17.60 7.24
N ARG A 72 57.17 -18.32 6.18
CA ARG A 72 56.89 -18.04 4.76
C ARG A 72 56.40 -19.35 4.09
N HIS A 73 55.49 -19.29 3.11
CA HIS A 73 55.74 -19.69 1.70
C HIS A 73 54.49 -20.07 0.85
N ARG A 74 54.62 -19.83 -0.47
CA ARG A 74 54.07 -20.54 -1.65
C ARG A 74 52.57 -20.44 -2.03
N ARG A 75 52.36 -19.80 -3.21
CA ARG A 75 51.38 -20.16 -4.29
C ARG A 75 51.82 -21.50 -4.96
N PRO A 76 51.04 -22.20 -5.83
CA PRO A 76 49.91 -21.77 -6.71
C PRO A 76 48.62 -22.63 -6.50
N GLY A 77 47.60 -22.75 -7.37
CA GLY A 77 47.46 -22.38 -8.79
C GLY A 77 46.01 -22.38 -9.35
N ARG A 78 45.83 -22.72 -10.64
CA ARG A 78 44.60 -22.50 -11.45
C ARG A 78 43.69 -23.73 -11.59
N GLY A 79 42.41 -23.49 -11.89
CA GLY A 79 41.51 -24.42 -12.60
C GLY A 79 40.37 -25.01 -11.74
N ALA A 80 39.24 -25.45 -12.29
CA ALA A 80 38.69 -25.25 -13.65
C ALA A 80 37.15 -25.49 -13.64
N ARG A 81 36.43 -25.04 -14.68
CA ARG A 81 35.01 -25.39 -14.89
C ARG A 81 34.89 -26.81 -15.48
N PRO A 82 33.94 -27.66 -15.03
CA PRO A 82 33.41 -28.73 -15.86
C PRO A 82 32.52 -28.16 -16.97
N ALA A 83 32.55 -28.75 -18.16
CA ALA A 83 31.71 -28.37 -19.30
C ALA A 83 30.55 -29.37 -19.52
N ARG A 84 29.55 -28.96 -20.31
CA ARG A 84 28.49 -29.85 -20.81
C ARG A 84 29.07 -30.91 -21.76
N GLN A 85 28.55 -32.13 -21.73
CA GLN A 85 28.49 -33.02 -22.90
C GLN A 85 27.18 -33.84 -22.91
N PRO A 86 26.75 -34.41 -24.06
CA PRO A 86 25.33 -34.60 -24.33
C PRO A 86 24.85 -36.05 -24.49
N GLY A 87 23.56 -36.26 -24.17
CA GLY A 87 22.64 -37.06 -24.98
C GLY A 87 22.67 -38.60 -24.85
N ARG A 88 21.50 -39.18 -24.55
CA ARG A 88 21.08 -40.52 -25.01
C ARG A 88 19.55 -40.63 -24.98
N ARG A 89 18.94 -41.02 -26.10
CA ARG A 89 17.53 -41.44 -26.18
C ARG A 89 17.43 -42.95 -25.92
N PRO A 90 16.41 -43.42 -25.17
CA PRO A 90 15.83 -44.75 -25.38
C PRO A 90 14.77 -44.71 -26.49
N ARG A 91 14.51 -45.85 -27.15
CA ARG A 91 13.40 -46.05 -28.09
C ARG A 91 12.20 -46.71 -27.38
N ALA A 92 11.02 -46.61 -27.99
CA ALA A 92 9.79 -47.18 -27.45
C ALA A 92 9.74 -48.72 -27.47
N ARG A 93 9.23 -49.29 -26.36
CA ARG A 93 8.37 -50.48 -26.27
C ARG A 93 7.37 -50.19 -25.12
N GLY A 94 6.10 -50.58 -25.14
CA GLY A 94 5.32 -51.20 -26.23
C GLY A 94 4.63 -52.51 -25.84
N GLN A 95 3.62 -52.46 -24.94
CA GLN A 95 2.44 -53.34 -24.93
C GLN A 95 1.47 -52.98 -23.77
N ALA A 96 0.26 -53.56 -23.84
CA ALA A 96 -0.86 -53.70 -22.88
C ALA A 96 -0.76 -53.10 -21.44
N GLY A 97 -1.87 -52.70 -20.80
CA GLY A 97 -3.27 -52.73 -21.24
C GLY A 97 -4.22 -52.74 -20.04
N GLY A 98 -5.10 -51.74 -19.91
CA GLY A 98 -5.99 -51.58 -18.75
C GLY A 98 -7.30 -50.88 -19.12
N ARG A 99 -8.43 -51.48 -18.75
CA ARG A 99 -9.77 -51.00 -19.10
C ARG A 99 -10.12 -49.74 -18.31
N ARG A 100 -10.53 -48.67 -19.01
CA ARG A 100 -11.37 -47.61 -18.42
C ARG A 100 -12.82 -47.93 -18.73
N LEU A 101 -13.69 -47.87 -17.72
CA LEU A 101 -15.14 -47.95 -17.87
C LEU A 101 -15.75 -46.58 -17.54
N PHE A 102 -16.46 -46.00 -18.49
CA PHE A 102 -17.34 -44.84 -18.30
C PHE A 102 -18.67 -45.18 -18.99
N PRO A 103 -19.83 -44.94 -18.34
CA PRO A 103 -21.14 -45.17 -18.97
C PRO A 103 -21.46 -44.06 -20.00
N PRO A 104 -22.21 -44.38 -21.08
CA PRO A 104 -22.54 -43.41 -22.13
C PRO A 104 -23.79 -42.58 -21.80
N ALA A 105 -23.76 -41.29 -22.15
CA ALA A 105 -24.96 -40.45 -22.22
C ALA A 105 -25.67 -40.62 -23.58
N PRO A 106 -27.02 -40.59 -23.64
CA PRO A 106 -27.76 -40.83 -24.88
C PRO A 106 -27.73 -39.63 -25.83
N ARG A 107 -27.57 -39.91 -27.13
CA ARG A 107 -27.74 -38.93 -28.22
C ARG A 107 -29.20 -38.95 -28.71
N ARG A 108 -29.83 -37.79 -28.89
CA ARG A 108 -30.97 -37.62 -29.80
C ARG A 108 -30.51 -36.92 -31.09
N ARG A 109 -31.12 -37.27 -32.21
CA ARG A 109 -30.93 -36.58 -33.51
C ARG A 109 -31.96 -35.45 -33.65
N PRO A 110 -31.69 -34.44 -34.52
CA PRO A 110 -32.68 -33.44 -34.88
C PRO A 110 -33.64 -33.97 -35.95
N ASP A 111 -34.90 -33.56 -35.89
CA ASP A 111 -35.82 -33.60 -37.02
C ASP A 111 -35.91 -32.22 -37.66
N ALA A 112 -36.09 -32.19 -38.98
CA ALA A 112 -36.21 -30.96 -39.77
C ALA A 112 -37.65 -30.76 -40.23
N GLY A 113 -38.14 -29.53 -40.15
CA GLY A 113 -39.45 -29.13 -40.66
C GLY A 113 -39.52 -27.61 -40.71
N GLY A 114 -39.65 -27.06 -41.91
CA GLY A 114 -39.84 -25.63 -42.11
C GLY A 114 -40.86 -25.42 -43.22
N ASP A 115 -41.58 -24.29 -43.15
CA ASP A 115 -42.34 -23.79 -44.29
C ASP A 115 -42.29 -22.25 -44.31
N ARG A 116 -42.84 -21.66 -45.37
CA ARG A 116 -42.58 -20.29 -45.83
C ARG A 116 -43.85 -19.44 -45.78
N GLY A 117 -43.64 -18.12 -45.71
CA GLY A 117 -44.33 -17.23 -46.66
C GLY A 117 -45.31 -16.20 -46.10
N SER A 118 -44.93 -14.93 -46.28
CA SER A 118 -45.79 -13.73 -46.26
C SER A 118 -46.48 -13.34 -44.93
N GLY A 119 -46.77 -12.07 -44.65
CA GLY A 119 -46.36 -10.85 -45.36
C GLY A 119 -47.49 -9.84 -45.56
N ARG A 120 -47.59 -8.82 -44.69
CA ARG A 120 -48.40 -7.63 -44.96
C ARG A 120 -47.82 -6.39 -44.28
N GLN A 121 -47.93 -5.23 -44.93
CA GLN A 121 -47.37 -3.96 -44.48
C GLN A 121 -48.40 -3.12 -43.69
N GLY A 122 -47.92 -2.33 -42.73
CA GLY A 122 -48.74 -1.38 -41.97
C GLY A 122 -47.92 -0.14 -41.54
N ARG A 123 -48.32 1.02 -42.06
CA ARG A 123 -47.77 2.37 -41.79
C ARG A 123 -47.76 2.66 -40.26
N GLY A 124 -46.81 3.36 -39.64
CA GLY A 124 -45.59 4.03 -40.14
C GLY A 124 -45.43 5.43 -39.52
N ALA A 125 -44.35 5.70 -38.76
CA ALA A 125 -44.10 7.00 -38.14
C ALA A 125 -42.61 7.35 -37.93
N ARG A 126 -42.24 8.56 -38.35
CA ARG A 126 -41.13 9.43 -37.87
C ARG A 126 -39.78 8.78 -37.53
N GLN A 127 -38.83 8.85 -38.46
CA GLN A 127 -37.41 8.67 -38.16
C GLN A 127 -36.86 9.86 -37.36
N SER A 128 -36.51 9.65 -36.08
CA SER A 128 -35.52 10.48 -35.39
C SER A 128 -34.15 9.82 -35.54
N ARG A 129 -33.21 10.49 -36.22
CA ARG A 129 -31.83 10.01 -36.32
C ARG A 129 -31.09 10.29 -35.01
N LEU A 130 -31.19 9.38 -34.04
CA LEU A 130 -30.25 9.36 -32.94
C LEU A 130 -28.89 8.93 -33.47
N SER A 131 -27.95 9.88 -33.50
CA SER A 131 -26.52 9.65 -33.71
C SER A 131 -26.03 8.55 -32.78
N GLY A 132 -25.15 7.68 -33.28
CA GLY A 132 -24.71 6.49 -32.55
C GLY A 132 -24.20 6.82 -31.14
N GLY A 133 -24.84 6.25 -30.13
CA GLY A 133 -24.27 6.21 -28.79
C GLY A 133 -22.96 5.43 -28.83
N ALA A 134 -21.86 6.05 -28.38
CA ALA A 134 -20.58 5.38 -28.33
C ALA A 134 -20.68 4.14 -27.41
N VAL A 135 -20.19 3.00 -27.88
CA VAL A 135 -20.16 1.78 -27.08
C VAL A 135 -19.20 2.01 -25.91
N VAL A 136 -19.73 2.02 -24.68
CA VAL A 136 -18.91 2.07 -23.45
C VAL A 136 -18.33 0.67 -23.21
N SER A 137 -17.35 0.31 -24.05
CA SER A 137 -16.51 -0.87 -23.90
C SER A 137 -15.37 -0.54 -22.95
N GLY A 138 -15.31 -1.16 -21.77
CA GLY A 138 -14.24 -0.84 -20.81
C GLY A 138 -14.21 -1.57 -19.48
N SER A 139 -15.32 -2.12 -18.96
CA SER A 139 -15.33 -2.84 -17.68
C SER A 139 -14.37 -4.03 -17.66
N ARG A 140 -13.20 -3.87 -17.01
CA ARG A 140 -12.23 -4.95 -16.81
C ARG A 140 -12.42 -5.62 -15.46
N VAL A 141 -11.99 -6.88 -15.38
CA VAL A 141 -11.95 -7.64 -14.12
C VAL A 141 -10.52 -8.02 -13.80
N VAL A 142 -9.99 -7.51 -12.68
CA VAL A 142 -8.64 -7.81 -12.18
C VAL A 142 -8.75 -8.77 -11.00
N VAL A 143 -8.06 -9.91 -11.06
CA VAL A 143 -8.17 -10.99 -10.05
C VAL A 143 -6.81 -11.26 -9.42
N TYR A 144 -6.65 -10.96 -8.13
CA TYR A 144 -5.42 -11.22 -7.38
C TYR A 144 -5.48 -12.62 -6.73
N ALA A 145 -4.73 -13.58 -7.27
CA ALA A 145 -4.80 -14.99 -6.90
C ALA A 145 -3.43 -15.69 -6.95
N GLY A 146 -3.29 -16.81 -6.24
CA GLY A 146 -2.12 -17.69 -6.33
C GLY A 146 -2.41 -19.06 -5.71
N PRO A 147 -2.04 -19.30 -4.43
CA PRO A 147 -2.13 -20.62 -3.81
C PRO A 147 -3.57 -21.16 -3.64
N THR A 148 -4.60 -20.33 -3.65
CA THR A 148 -6.00 -20.77 -3.49
C THR A 148 -6.64 -21.22 -4.81
N ILE A 149 -6.27 -20.61 -5.94
CA ILE A 149 -6.89 -20.89 -7.24
C ILE A 149 -5.96 -20.54 -8.39
N SER A 150 -5.84 -21.43 -9.38
CA SER A 150 -4.89 -21.23 -10.48
C SER A 150 -5.38 -20.17 -11.47
N ALA A 151 -4.44 -19.49 -12.14
CA ALA A 151 -4.76 -18.55 -13.22
C ALA A 151 -5.41 -19.20 -14.46
N ALA A 152 -5.48 -20.54 -14.51
CA ALA A 152 -6.26 -21.29 -15.50
C ALA A 152 -7.72 -21.49 -15.03
N ASP A 153 -7.93 -21.88 -13.77
CA ASP A 153 -9.27 -21.97 -13.16
C ASP A 153 -10.01 -20.62 -13.22
N VAL A 154 -9.31 -19.51 -12.94
CA VAL A 154 -9.89 -18.16 -13.01
C VAL A 154 -10.39 -17.85 -14.42
N ARG A 155 -9.57 -18.13 -15.45
CA ARG A 155 -9.94 -17.86 -16.85
C ARG A 155 -10.96 -18.84 -17.43
N ALA A 156 -11.12 -20.02 -16.83
CA ALA A 156 -12.22 -20.93 -17.17
C ALA A 156 -13.60 -20.38 -16.74
N VAL A 157 -13.65 -19.43 -15.80
CA VAL A 157 -14.88 -18.73 -15.38
C VAL A 157 -14.99 -17.33 -15.99
N LEU A 158 -13.86 -16.62 -16.08
CA LEU A 158 -13.77 -15.25 -16.60
C LEU A 158 -12.64 -15.17 -17.65
N PRO A 159 -12.91 -15.48 -18.94
CA PRO A 159 -11.87 -15.57 -19.97
C PRO A 159 -11.00 -14.31 -20.10
N GLU A 160 -11.63 -13.13 -20.05
CA GLU A 160 -11.00 -11.82 -20.18
C GLU A 160 -10.38 -11.29 -18.85
N ALA A 161 -10.33 -12.09 -17.78
CA ALA A 161 -9.83 -11.64 -16.50
C ALA A 161 -8.31 -11.38 -16.50
N GLU A 162 -7.93 -10.19 -16.03
CA GLU A 162 -6.57 -9.79 -15.73
C GLU A 162 -6.10 -10.47 -14.43
N VAL A 163 -5.72 -11.75 -14.51
CA VAL A 163 -5.17 -12.47 -13.36
C VAL A 163 -3.80 -11.90 -12.97
N ARG A 164 -3.67 -11.47 -11.72
CA ARG A 164 -2.47 -10.94 -11.07
C ARG A 164 -2.01 -11.92 -9.96
N PRO A 165 -0.74 -11.84 -9.53
CA PRO A 165 -0.23 -12.47 -8.29
C PRO A 165 -1.11 -12.19 -7.05
N PRO A 166 -0.87 -12.91 -5.92
CA PRO A 166 -1.44 -12.54 -4.62
C PRO A 166 -1.21 -11.06 -4.29
N ALA A 167 -2.23 -10.37 -3.78
CA ALA A 167 -2.20 -8.94 -3.51
C ALA A 167 -1.12 -8.55 -2.47
N GLY A 168 -0.12 -7.81 -2.90
CA GLY A 168 0.93 -7.21 -2.06
C GLY A 168 0.74 -5.71 -1.83
N ARG A 169 1.49 -5.17 -0.86
CA ARG A 169 1.45 -3.76 -0.48
C ARG A 169 1.82 -2.84 -1.66
N GLY A 170 0.87 -2.00 -2.04
CA GLY A 170 0.97 -1.01 -3.12
C GLY A 170 0.58 -1.55 -4.49
N ASP A 171 0.21 -2.83 -4.62
CA ASP A 171 -0.07 -3.43 -5.92
C ASP A 171 -1.46 -3.02 -6.47
N LEU A 172 -2.43 -2.75 -5.59
CA LEU A 172 -3.71 -2.10 -5.94
C LEU A 172 -3.55 -0.59 -6.25
N LEU A 173 -2.42 0.02 -5.89
CA LEU A 173 -2.09 1.41 -6.22
C LEU A 173 -1.31 1.54 -7.54
N ALA A 174 -1.06 0.44 -8.27
CA ALA A 174 -0.32 0.47 -9.53
C ALA A 174 -1.20 0.91 -10.71
N ASP A 175 -2.41 0.37 -10.79
CA ASP A 175 -3.41 0.68 -11.80
C ASP A 175 -4.20 1.96 -11.44
N GLN A 176 -4.75 2.65 -12.45
CA GLN A 176 -5.84 3.63 -12.29
C GLN A 176 -7.17 2.88 -12.36
N TRP A 177 -8.13 3.21 -11.49
CA TRP A 177 -9.44 2.54 -11.47
C TRP A 177 -10.54 3.47 -11.98
N ALA A 178 -11.59 2.88 -12.55
CA ALA A 178 -12.72 3.61 -13.11
C ALA A 178 -14.07 3.02 -12.63
N PRO A 179 -15.16 3.81 -12.65
CA PRO A 179 -16.51 3.30 -12.44
C PRO A 179 -16.83 2.16 -13.42
N GLY A 180 -17.17 0.99 -12.88
CA GLY A 180 -17.43 -0.23 -13.65
C GLY A 180 -16.25 -1.19 -13.81
N ASP A 181 -15.06 -0.87 -13.30
CA ASP A 181 -14.00 -1.86 -13.07
C ASP A 181 -14.38 -2.78 -11.89
N VAL A 182 -13.96 -4.04 -11.93
CA VAL A 182 -14.12 -5.00 -10.82
C VAL A 182 -12.76 -5.54 -10.37
N VAL A 183 -12.49 -5.48 -9.07
CA VAL A 183 -11.30 -6.05 -8.44
C VAL A 183 -11.70 -7.20 -7.53
N VAL A 184 -11.25 -8.41 -7.84
CA VAL A 184 -11.46 -9.60 -7.01
C VAL A 184 -10.15 -9.91 -6.27
N VAL A 185 -10.15 -9.66 -4.96
CA VAL A 185 -9.06 -10.09 -4.08
C VAL A 185 -9.38 -11.49 -3.56
N ILE A 186 -8.55 -12.45 -3.93
CA ILE A 186 -8.61 -13.81 -3.38
C ILE A 186 -7.42 -13.94 -2.42
N ASP A 187 -6.22 -14.10 -2.96
CA ASP A 187 -4.99 -14.27 -2.20
C ASP A 187 -4.23 -12.95 -1.96
N GLY A 188 -3.42 -12.94 -0.90
CA GLY A 188 -2.49 -11.87 -0.60
C GLY A 188 -1.26 -12.39 0.15
N TYR A 189 -0.15 -11.67 0.01
CA TYR A 189 1.12 -12.09 0.63
C TYR A 189 1.11 -11.93 2.15
N PHE A 190 1.69 -12.91 2.86
CA PHE A 190 1.87 -12.88 4.33
C PHE A 190 3.30 -12.53 4.76
N ARG A 191 4.32 -13.23 4.23
CA ARG A 191 5.72 -13.11 4.69
C ARG A 191 6.69 -12.57 3.64
N GLU A 192 6.62 -13.08 2.41
CA GLU A 192 7.55 -12.71 1.33
C GLU A 192 7.46 -11.24 0.93
N ARG A 193 6.25 -10.68 1.05
CA ARG A 193 5.93 -9.26 0.88
C ARG A 193 4.94 -8.87 1.98
N ARG A 194 4.89 -7.57 2.30
CA ARG A 194 3.82 -7.02 3.15
C ARG A 194 2.48 -7.19 2.44
N SER A 195 1.46 -7.61 3.18
CA SER A 195 0.09 -7.79 2.67
C SER A 195 -0.50 -6.47 2.15
N VAL A 196 -1.44 -6.58 1.22
CA VAL A 196 -2.32 -5.49 0.76
C VAL A 196 -2.89 -4.70 1.95
N GLY A 197 -2.84 -3.37 1.86
CA GLY A 197 -3.32 -2.48 2.91
C GLY A 197 -4.77 -2.05 2.73
N HIS A 198 -5.50 -1.90 3.83
CA HIS A 198 -6.87 -1.40 3.87
C HIS A 198 -7.06 -0.11 3.06
N LYS A 199 -6.16 0.87 3.27
CA LYS A 199 -6.18 2.13 2.51
C LYS A 199 -6.09 1.90 1.00
N GLU A 200 -5.36 0.89 0.55
CA GLU A 200 -5.16 0.65 -0.88
C GLU A 200 -6.44 0.13 -1.53
N ILE A 201 -7.18 -0.74 -0.85
CA ILE A 201 -8.54 -1.16 -1.22
C ILE A 201 -9.52 0.03 -1.18
N LEU A 202 -9.45 0.85 -0.13
CA LEU A 202 -10.29 2.04 0.00
C LEU A 202 -10.06 3.06 -1.12
N GLN A 203 -8.86 3.16 -1.69
CA GLN A 203 -8.60 4.00 -2.86
C GLN A 203 -9.32 3.48 -4.12
N VAL A 204 -9.35 2.16 -4.33
CA VAL A 204 -10.08 1.53 -5.44
C VAL A 204 -11.57 1.84 -5.36
N LEU A 205 -12.14 1.73 -4.15
CA LEU A 205 -13.54 2.06 -3.87
C LEU A 205 -13.83 3.56 -4.06
N THR A 206 -12.95 4.46 -3.61
CA THR A 206 -13.08 5.91 -3.82
C THR A 206 -13.00 6.29 -5.30
N GLU A 207 -12.26 5.53 -6.12
CA GLU A 207 -12.20 5.71 -7.59
C GLU A 207 -13.39 5.09 -8.34
N GLY A 208 -14.35 4.48 -7.62
CA GLY A 208 -15.62 3.98 -8.15
C GLY A 208 -15.59 2.55 -8.68
N ALA A 209 -14.46 1.84 -8.53
CA ALA A 209 -14.36 0.44 -8.91
C ALA A 209 -14.90 -0.47 -7.80
N GLN A 210 -15.57 -1.55 -8.20
CA GLN A 210 -16.17 -2.51 -7.28
C GLN A 210 -15.10 -3.47 -6.74
N VAL A 211 -14.92 -3.56 -5.41
CA VAL A 211 -13.97 -4.51 -4.81
C VAL A 211 -14.71 -5.69 -4.16
N VAL A 212 -14.37 -6.90 -4.57
CA VAL A 212 -14.85 -8.17 -4.03
C VAL A 212 -13.72 -8.87 -3.28
N GLY A 213 -14.01 -9.45 -2.11
CA GLY A 213 -13.06 -10.25 -1.32
C GLY A 213 -13.64 -11.59 -0.91
N ALA A 214 -12.87 -12.67 -1.12
CA ALA A 214 -13.30 -14.04 -0.81
C ALA A 214 -12.12 -14.94 -0.38
N ALA A 215 -12.45 -16.11 0.15
CA ALA A 215 -11.60 -17.30 0.40
C ALA A 215 -10.34 -17.20 1.30
N SER A 216 -9.58 -16.12 1.22
CA SER A 216 -8.22 -16.03 1.74
C SER A 216 -8.00 -14.63 2.31
N MET A 217 -6.86 -13.96 2.06
CA MET A 217 -6.64 -12.55 2.46
C MET A 217 -7.79 -11.62 2.01
N GLY A 218 -8.46 -11.93 0.90
CA GLY A 218 -9.64 -11.21 0.43
C GLY A 218 -10.85 -11.29 1.37
N ALA A 219 -11.14 -12.46 1.93
CA ALA A 219 -12.25 -12.65 2.87
C ALA A 219 -12.02 -11.85 4.17
N LEU A 220 -10.81 -11.94 4.73
CA LEU A 220 -10.38 -11.16 5.89
C LEU A 220 -10.54 -9.65 5.63
N ARG A 221 -9.98 -9.14 4.53
CA ARG A 221 -10.08 -7.71 4.17
C ARG A 221 -11.52 -7.27 3.88
N ALA A 222 -12.39 -8.16 3.41
CA ALA A 222 -13.80 -7.85 3.24
C ALA A 222 -14.53 -7.72 4.59
N ALA A 223 -14.30 -8.61 5.55
CA ALA A 223 -14.89 -8.51 6.89
C ALA A 223 -14.56 -7.17 7.57
N GLU A 224 -13.37 -6.64 7.33
CA GLU A 224 -12.94 -5.32 7.84
C GLU A 224 -13.49 -4.12 7.04
N LEU A 225 -13.86 -4.28 5.76
CA LEU A 225 -14.11 -3.18 4.82
C LEU A 225 -15.50 -3.18 4.15
N VAL A 226 -16.36 -4.14 4.48
CA VAL A 226 -17.79 -4.11 4.09
C VAL A 226 -18.49 -2.82 4.54
N PRO A 227 -18.26 -2.27 5.76
CA PRO A 227 -18.77 -0.95 6.15
C PRO A 227 -18.28 0.24 5.29
N CYS A 228 -17.29 0.02 4.44
CA CYS A 228 -16.72 1.02 3.51
C CYS A 228 -17.00 0.70 2.03
N GLY A 229 -17.84 -0.30 1.73
CA GLY A 229 -18.27 -0.63 0.35
C GLY A 229 -17.54 -1.80 -0.32
N MET A 230 -16.60 -2.49 0.36
CA MET A 230 -16.06 -3.76 -0.15
C MET A 230 -17.16 -4.85 -0.08
N ARG A 231 -17.20 -5.77 -1.04
CA ARG A 231 -18.16 -6.89 -1.04
C ARG A 231 -17.48 -8.17 -0.57
N GLY A 232 -17.87 -8.69 0.59
CA GLY A 232 -17.42 -10.00 1.07
C GLY A 232 -18.26 -11.14 0.54
N LEU A 233 -17.63 -12.21 0.06
CA LEU A 233 -18.27 -13.41 -0.47
C LEU A 233 -17.60 -14.68 0.06
N GLY A 234 -18.39 -15.75 0.20
CA GLY A 234 -17.93 -17.08 0.61
C GLY A 234 -18.04 -17.36 2.11
N THR A 235 -17.90 -18.64 2.46
CA THR A 235 -17.95 -19.20 3.81
C THR A 235 -16.86 -18.61 4.71
N VAL A 236 -15.63 -18.44 4.21
CA VAL A 236 -14.50 -17.90 4.99
C VAL A 236 -14.75 -16.42 5.34
N TYR A 237 -15.37 -15.65 4.45
CA TYR A 237 -15.82 -14.29 4.76
C TYR A 237 -16.92 -14.32 5.83
N GLY A 238 -17.88 -15.25 5.72
CA GLY A 238 -18.92 -15.46 6.72
C GLY A 238 -18.36 -15.74 8.12
N MET A 239 -17.38 -16.65 8.23
CA MET A 239 -16.70 -16.99 9.49
C MET A 239 -16.03 -15.77 10.14
N TYR A 240 -15.30 -14.94 9.37
CA TYR A 240 -14.71 -13.69 9.88
C TYR A 240 -15.80 -12.66 10.26
N ALA A 241 -16.83 -12.48 9.44
CA ALA A 241 -17.89 -11.50 9.68
C ALA A 241 -18.78 -11.86 10.88
N ALA A 242 -18.92 -13.15 11.20
CA ALA A 242 -19.60 -13.66 12.39
C ALA A 242 -18.70 -13.67 13.65
N GLY A 243 -17.38 -13.51 13.50
CA GLY A 243 -16.41 -13.65 14.59
C GLY A 243 -16.16 -15.09 15.03
N GLU A 244 -16.45 -16.08 14.18
CA GLU A 244 -16.10 -17.49 14.40
C GLU A 244 -14.59 -17.73 14.30
N ILE A 245 -13.90 -16.88 13.52
CA ILE A 245 -12.45 -16.77 13.40
C ILE A 245 -12.04 -15.30 13.40
N ASP A 246 -10.91 -14.98 14.02
CA ASP A 246 -10.34 -13.63 14.10
C ASP A 246 -8.85 -13.55 13.70
N GLY A 247 -8.15 -14.69 13.68
CA GLY A 247 -6.72 -14.77 13.37
C GLY A 247 -6.36 -14.44 11.92
N ASP A 248 -5.34 -13.61 11.74
CA ASP A 248 -4.68 -13.34 10.44
C ASP A 248 -4.21 -14.65 9.76
N ASP A 249 -3.71 -15.62 10.55
CA ASP A 249 -3.07 -16.83 10.03
C ASP A 249 -4.06 -17.96 9.68
N GLU A 250 -5.33 -17.84 10.03
CA GLU A 250 -6.39 -18.82 9.74
C GLU A 250 -6.45 -19.20 8.26
N VAL A 251 -6.39 -18.19 7.38
CA VAL A 251 -6.31 -18.36 5.92
C VAL A 251 -4.87 -18.52 5.39
N GLY A 252 -3.87 -18.32 6.26
CA GLY A 252 -2.45 -18.29 5.93
C GLY A 252 -1.88 -19.67 5.58
N VAL A 253 -1.09 -19.70 4.50
CA VAL A 253 -0.35 -20.88 4.01
C VAL A 253 1.07 -20.48 3.59
N LEU A 254 2.02 -21.39 3.71
CA LEU A 254 3.29 -21.33 3.00
C LEU A 254 3.04 -21.82 1.57
N HIS A 255 3.58 -21.14 0.56
CA HIS A 255 3.44 -21.51 -0.84
C HIS A 255 4.79 -21.52 -1.56
N GLY A 256 4.87 -22.20 -2.70
CA GLY A 256 5.99 -22.11 -3.63
C GLY A 256 6.03 -20.77 -4.37
N PRO A 257 7.04 -20.56 -5.23
CA PRO A 257 7.20 -19.32 -5.98
C PRO A 257 6.27 -19.25 -7.20
N ALA A 258 6.23 -18.08 -7.85
CA ALA A 258 5.29 -17.79 -8.94
C ALA A 258 5.50 -18.69 -10.17
N GLU A 259 6.75 -19.04 -10.47
CA GLU A 259 7.18 -19.87 -11.60
C GLU A 259 6.63 -21.31 -11.52
N MET A 260 6.25 -21.76 -10.32
CA MET A 260 5.62 -23.07 -10.07
C MET A 260 4.10 -22.97 -9.91
N GLY A 261 3.51 -21.78 -10.02
CA GLY A 261 2.06 -21.56 -9.81
C GLY A 261 1.64 -21.46 -8.35
N TYR A 262 2.52 -21.02 -7.44
CA TYR A 262 2.25 -20.88 -6.00
C TYR A 262 1.74 -22.14 -5.27
N PRO A 263 2.32 -23.35 -5.48
CA PRO A 263 1.82 -24.57 -4.86
C PRO A 263 1.87 -24.49 -3.33
N ALA A 264 0.75 -24.75 -2.65
CA ALA A 264 0.70 -24.74 -1.18
C ALA A 264 1.61 -25.84 -0.58
N GLN A 265 2.32 -25.48 0.49
CA GLN A 265 3.21 -26.36 1.25
C GLN A 265 2.68 -26.64 2.67
N THR A 266 1.72 -25.85 3.15
CA THR A 266 1.02 -26.05 4.42
C THR A 266 -0.48 -25.80 4.24
N VAL A 267 -1.29 -26.40 5.11
CA VAL A 267 -2.76 -26.28 5.07
C VAL A 267 -3.25 -25.05 5.85
N ALA A 268 -4.28 -24.38 5.30
CA ALA A 268 -4.98 -23.30 5.97
C ALA A 268 -5.87 -23.85 7.09
N LEU A 269 -5.91 -23.19 8.25
CA LEU A 269 -6.70 -23.65 9.39
C LEU A 269 -8.21 -23.60 9.09
N VAL A 270 -8.67 -22.65 8.25
CA VAL A 270 -10.05 -22.63 7.75
C VAL A 270 -10.45 -23.88 6.94
N ASN A 271 -9.52 -24.47 6.16
CA ASN A 271 -9.79 -25.72 5.45
C ASN A 271 -9.95 -26.89 6.43
N LEU A 272 -9.13 -26.94 7.49
CA LEU A 272 -9.29 -27.95 8.54
C LEU A 272 -10.59 -27.76 9.32
N ARG A 273 -10.92 -26.52 9.73
CA ARG A 273 -12.19 -26.21 10.42
C ARG A 273 -13.41 -26.63 9.58
N TYR A 274 -13.39 -26.32 8.29
CA TYR A 274 -14.45 -26.69 7.35
C TYR A 274 -14.51 -28.20 7.10
N GLY A 275 -13.39 -28.83 6.76
CA GLY A 275 -13.32 -30.28 6.53
C GLY A 275 -13.70 -31.11 7.76
N CYS A 276 -13.36 -30.67 8.98
CA CYS A 276 -13.80 -31.32 10.21
C CYS A 276 -15.31 -31.17 10.47
N LYS A 277 -15.94 -30.11 9.96
CA LYS A 277 -17.39 -29.92 10.01
C LYS A 277 -18.08 -30.83 9.00
N GLU A 278 -17.72 -30.73 7.72
CA GLU A 278 -18.29 -31.54 6.64
C GLU A 278 -18.06 -33.05 6.88
N GLY A 279 -16.89 -33.42 7.39
CA GLY A 279 -16.57 -34.80 7.77
C GLY A 279 -17.40 -35.33 8.93
N ALA A 280 -17.79 -34.47 9.88
CA ALA A 280 -18.73 -34.85 10.95
C ALA A 280 -20.19 -34.92 10.45
N GLU A 281 -20.59 -34.02 9.55
CA GLU A 281 -21.93 -34.04 8.90
C GLU A 281 -22.10 -35.22 7.91
N THR A 282 -20.99 -35.81 7.44
CA THR A 282 -20.98 -37.00 6.57
C THR A 282 -20.55 -38.30 7.28
N GLU A 283 -20.37 -38.27 8.60
CA GLU A 283 -19.91 -39.39 9.45
C GLU A 283 -18.52 -39.98 9.07
N LEU A 284 -17.75 -39.29 8.21
CA LEU A 284 -16.40 -39.69 7.77
C LEU A 284 -15.28 -39.26 8.72
N VAL A 285 -15.54 -38.29 9.62
CA VAL A 285 -14.59 -37.77 10.62
C VAL A 285 -15.33 -37.63 11.96
N GLU A 286 -14.86 -38.33 13.00
CA GLU A 286 -15.47 -38.23 14.32
C GLU A 286 -15.29 -36.81 14.90
N ALA A 287 -16.37 -36.23 15.44
CA ALA A 287 -16.36 -34.84 15.87
C ALA A 287 -15.35 -34.55 17.01
N ALA A 288 -14.96 -35.54 17.84
CA ALA A 288 -13.87 -35.37 18.79
C ALA A 288 -12.49 -35.34 18.11
N SER A 289 -12.22 -36.26 17.18
CA SER A 289 -11.01 -36.22 16.35
C SER A 289 -10.88 -34.90 15.59
N GLY A 290 -11.95 -34.43 14.94
CA GLY A 290 -11.95 -33.16 14.22
C GLY A 290 -11.59 -31.96 15.10
N ARG A 291 -12.04 -31.94 16.38
CA ARG A 291 -11.64 -30.93 17.36
C ARG A 291 -10.17 -31.06 17.79
N ARG A 292 -9.66 -32.28 17.99
CA ARG A 292 -8.24 -32.52 18.34
C ARG A 292 -7.31 -32.11 17.20
N ILE A 293 -7.65 -32.45 15.96
CA ILE A 293 -6.91 -32.08 14.74
C ILE A 293 -6.84 -30.56 14.57
N VAL A 294 -7.98 -29.84 14.70
CA VAL A 294 -8.00 -28.37 14.63
C VAL A 294 -7.18 -27.73 15.76
N ALA A 295 -7.25 -28.26 16.99
CA ALA A 295 -6.46 -27.76 18.11
C ALA A 295 -4.95 -27.97 17.92
N ALA A 296 -4.53 -29.15 17.47
CA ALA A 296 -3.13 -29.46 17.16
C ALA A 296 -2.59 -28.57 16.03
N ALA A 297 -3.36 -28.38 14.96
CA ALA A 297 -2.98 -27.50 13.86
C ALA A 297 -2.95 -26.01 14.26
N ALA A 298 -3.86 -25.55 15.12
CA ALA A 298 -3.88 -24.18 15.64
C ALA A 298 -2.70 -23.86 16.57
N ALA A 299 -2.13 -24.87 17.23
CA ALA A 299 -0.91 -24.72 18.03
C ALA A 299 0.37 -24.58 17.19
N LEU A 300 0.32 -24.89 15.89
CA LEU A 300 1.44 -24.79 14.96
C LEU A 300 1.39 -23.45 14.19
N PRO A 301 2.51 -22.71 14.08
CA PRO A 301 2.59 -21.56 13.17
C PRO A 301 2.26 -21.99 11.74
N PHE A 302 1.55 -21.15 10.97
CA PHE A 302 1.07 -21.52 9.63
C PHE A 302 2.17 -22.00 8.65
N THR A 303 3.44 -21.63 8.89
CA THR A 303 4.61 -22.07 8.11
C THR A 303 5.08 -23.49 8.45
N HIS A 304 4.47 -24.13 9.45
CA HIS A 304 4.72 -25.49 9.93
C HIS A 304 3.42 -26.32 10.02
N ARG A 305 2.29 -25.85 9.48
CA ARG A 305 1.05 -26.64 9.32
C ARG A 305 1.14 -27.60 8.11
N GLY A 306 2.19 -28.43 8.05
CA GLY A 306 2.26 -29.55 7.13
C GLY A 306 1.46 -30.74 7.68
N TRP A 307 0.88 -31.59 6.82
CA TRP A 307 0.10 -32.76 7.26
C TRP A 307 0.89 -33.64 8.23
N LYS A 308 2.16 -33.95 7.89
CA LYS A 308 3.09 -34.71 8.74
C LYS A 308 3.51 -34.00 10.02
N ASP A 309 3.37 -32.69 10.11
CA ASP A 309 3.67 -31.91 11.33
C ASP A 309 2.47 -31.88 12.28
N ILE A 310 1.25 -31.89 11.73
CA ILE A 310 -0.02 -32.06 12.46
C ILE A 310 -0.14 -33.50 12.97
N GLU A 311 0.17 -34.50 12.13
CA GLU A 311 0.28 -35.92 12.48
C GLU A 311 1.20 -36.14 13.69
N ARG A 312 2.39 -35.54 13.68
CA ARG A 312 3.35 -35.56 14.81
C ARG A 312 2.91 -34.80 16.08
N ALA A 313 1.76 -34.15 16.06
CA ALA A 313 1.17 -33.44 17.20
C ALA A 313 -0.15 -34.09 17.68
N LEU A 314 -0.47 -35.29 17.20
CA LEU A 314 -1.68 -36.05 17.52
C LEU A 314 -1.35 -37.44 18.09
N ASP A 315 -2.35 -38.05 18.72
CA ASP A 315 -2.33 -39.46 19.09
C ASP A 315 -2.75 -40.34 17.89
N ASP A 316 -2.28 -41.59 17.84
CA ASP A 316 -2.57 -42.55 16.75
C ASP A 316 -4.07 -42.68 16.40
N GLN A 317 -4.96 -42.48 17.39
CA GLN A 317 -6.42 -42.51 17.23
C GLN A 317 -6.97 -41.49 16.22
N ASP A 318 -6.25 -40.40 15.96
CA ASP A 318 -6.70 -39.32 15.06
C ASP A 318 -6.05 -39.37 13.67
N HIS A 319 -5.09 -40.26 13.44
CA HIS A 319 -4.36 -40.33 12.17
C HIS A 319 -5.27 -40.70 10.99
N ASP A 320 -6.28 -41.54 11.19
CA ASP A 320 -7.23 -41.94 10.15
C ASP A 320 -8.13 -40.78 9.74
N ALA A 321 -8.65 -40.03 10.72
CA ALA A 321 -9.39 -38.80 10.48
C ALA A 321 -8.53 -37.73 9.78
N LEU A 322 -7.24 -37.61 10.13
CA LEU A 322 -6.32 -36.68 9.47
C LEU A 322 -6.08 -37.04 7.99
N ARG A 323 -5.92 -38.33 7.66
CA ARG A 323 -5.77 -38.78 6.27
C ARG A 323 -7.03 -38.52 5.44
N THR A 324 -8.22 -38.76 5.99
CA THR A 324 -9.49 -38.39 5.35
C THR A 324 -9.56 -36.89 5.02
N LEU A 325 -9.09 -36.03 5.94
CA LEU A 325 -9.01 -34.59 5.70
C LEU A 325 -7.98 -34.23 4.62
N GLU A 326 -6.79 -34.84 4.62
CA GLU A 326 -5.76 -34.64 3.60
C GLU A 326 -6.27 -35.02 2.20
N GLU A 327 -6.96 -36.15 2.06
CA GLU A 327 -7.53 -36.61 0.79
C GLU A 327 -8.69 -35.75 0.30
N MET A 328 -9.62 -35.38 1.18
CA MET A 328 -10.82 -34.60 0.82
C MET A 328 -10.52 -33.11 0.58
N ILE A 329 -9.54 -32.53 1.27
CA ILE A 329 -9.05 -31.18 0.99
C ILE A 329 -8.13 -31.20 -0.23
N GLY A 330 -7.23 -32.18 -0.36
CA GLY A 330 -6.32 -32.33 -1.50
C GLY A 330 -7.00 -32.61 -2.85
N SER A 331 -8.16 -33.25 -2.84
CA SER A 331 -9.04 -33.41 -4.01
C SER A 331 -9.91 -32.18 -4.32
N GLY A 332 -9.92 -31.18 -3.44
CA GLY A 332 -10.71 -29.95 -3.57
C GLY A 332 -12.18 -30.08 -3.19
N VAL A 333 -12.60 -31.19 -2.55
CA VAL A 333 -13.99 -31.42 -2.11
C VAL A 333 -14.30 -30.62 -0.83
N TRP A 334 -13.35 -30.56 0.10
CA TRP A 334 -13.45 -29.77 1.34
C TRP A 334 -12.45 -28.58 1.40
N ASP A 335 -11.87 -28.19 0.26
CA ASP A 335 -11.06 -26.97 0.16
C ASP A 335 -11.97 -25.73 0.11
N VAL A 336 -12.44 -25.27 1.27
CA VAL A 336 -13.36 -24.13 1.37
C VAL A 336 -12.77 -22.87 0.72
N LYS A 337 -11.45 -22.70 0.74
CA LYS A 337 -10.80 -21.58 0.04
C LYS A 337 -11.02 -21.68 -1.47
N ARG A 338 -10.78 -22.84 -2.09
CA ARG A 338 -11.02 -23.05 -3.52
C ARG A 338 -12.51 -22.97 -3.88
N LEU A 339 -13.40 -23.47 -3.02
CA LEU A 339 -14.85 -23.38 -3.19
C LEU A 339 -15.34 -21.92 -3.17
N ASP A 340 -14.92 -21.13 -2.17
CA ASP A 340 -15.24 -19.70 -2.05
C ASP A 340 -14.71 -18.88 -3.23
N ALA A 341 -13.46 -19.13 -3.63
CA ALA A 341 -12.84 -18.48 -4.78
C ALA A 341 -13.65 -18.73 -6.07
N MET A 342 -14.03 -19.99 -6.29
CA MET A 342 -14.86 -20.39 -7.43
C MET A 342 -16.29 -19.83 -7.36
N ALA A 343 -16.89 -19.72 -6.17
CA ALA A 343 -18.20 -19.09 -5.97
C ALA A 343 -18.17 -17.58 -6.28
N ALA A 344 -17.18 -16.85 -5.75
CA ALA A 344 -17.03 -15.42 -5.99
C ALA A 344 -16.80 -15.09 -7.47
N LEU A 345 -15.97 -15.88 -8.17
CA LEU A 345 -15.75 -15.72 -9.61
C LEU A 345 -17.03 -15.95 -10.44
N ARG A 346 -17.87 -16.89 -10.03
CA ARG A 346 -19.18 -17.14 -10.67
C ARG A 346 -20.18 -16.00 -10.43
N GLU A 347 -20.18 -15.39 -9.24
CA GLU A 347 -21.01 -14.22 -8.97
C GLU A 347 -20.59 -13.01 -9.82
N VAL A 348 -19.28 -12.81 -10.00
CA VAL A 348 -18.71 -11.81 -10.91
C VAL A 348 -19.11 -12.09 -12.36
N ALA A 349 -18.97 -13.33 -12.83
CA ALA A 349 -19.37 -13.74 -14.18
C ALA A 349 -20.87 -13.58 -14.45
N GLY A 350 -21.71 -13.79 -13.42
CA GLY A 350 -23.16 -13.62 -13.51
C GLY A 350 -23.66 -12.18 -13.48
N GLY A 351 -22.77 -11.17 -13.40
CA GLY A 351 -23.15 -9.75 -13.38
C GLY A 351 -23.87 -9.29 -12.11
N ALA A 352 -24.04 -10.16 -11.11
CA ALA A 352 -24.77 -9.87 -9.87
C ALA A 352 -24.09 -8.80 -9.00
N VAL A 353 -22.78 -8.57 -9.22
CA VAL A 353 -21.99 -7.47 -8.62
C VAL A 353 -22.45 -6.11 -9.15
N ALA A 354 -22.80 -6.01 -10.44
CA ALA A 354 -23.29 -4.77 -11.06
C ALA A 354 -24.81 -4.56 -10.84
N GLY A 355 -25.59 -5.64 -10.78
CA GLY A 355 -27.06 -5.55 -10.74
C GLY A 355 -27.69 -5.07 -9.42
N ARG A 356 -26.98 -5.13 -8.29
CA ARG A 356 -27.58 -4.91 -6.96
C ARG A 356 -27.74 -3.44 -6.52
N GLU A 357 -27.21 -2.48 -7.28
CA GLU A 357 -27.50 -1.05 -7.04
C GLU A 357 -28.91 -0.64 -7.50
N ALA A 358 -29.55 -1.42 -8.37
CA ALA A 358 -30.82 -1.09 -9.02
C ALA A 358 -32.07 -1.77 -8.41
N ALA A 359 -31.91 -2.71 -7.48
CA ALA A 359 -33.01 -3.49 -6.90
C ALA A 359 -32.79 -3.76 -5.41
N GLY A 360 -33.11 -2.77 -4.57
CA GLY A 360 -32.89 -2.83 -3.13
C GLY A 360 -34.12 -3.27 -2.32
N GLN A 361 -33.87 -3.64 -1.06
CA GLN A 361 -34.75 -3.36 0.09
C GLN A 361 -34.00 -3.61 1.41
N GLY A 362 -34.31 -2.81 2.44
CA GLY A 362 -33.52 -2.68 3.66
C GLY A 362 -32.99 -1.25 3.79
N SER A 363 -33.58 -0.46 4.69
CA SER A 363 -33.38 0.99 4.77
C SER A 363 -32.07 1.39 5.46
N VAL A 364 -30.98 1.38 4.69
CA VAL A 364 -29.79 2.22 4.94
C VAL A 364 -29.74 3.21 3.79
N GLU A 365 -29.71 4.52 4.08
CA GLU A 365 -29.70 5.51 3.00
C GLU A 365 -28.40 5.44 2.17
N PRO A 366 -28.48 5.51 0.83
CA PRO A 366 -27.31 5.51 -0.05
C PRO A 366 -26.60 6.88 -0.04
N GLY A 367 -26.10 7.29 1.14
CA GLY A 367 -25.72 8.69 1.40
C GLY A 367 -24.84 8.96 2.63
N SER A 368 -24.01 8.00 3.07
CA SER A 368 -23.03 8.27 4.16
C SER A 368 -21.75 7.41 4.09
N GLY A 369 -21.85 6.19 3.54
CA GLY A 369 -20.75 5.23 3.43
C GLY A 369 -19.63 5.57 2.42
N LYS A 370 -19.65 6.74 1.76
CA LYS A 370 -18.43 7.28 1.15
C LYS A 370 -17.51 7.75 2.27
N ALA A 371 -16.76 6.80 2.81
CA ALA A 371 -15.66 7.11 3.71
C ALA A 371 -14.73 8.10 2.99
N ASP A 372 -14.63 9.33 3.50
CA ASP A 372 -13.67 10.32 3.02
C ASP A 372 -12.27 9.92 3.51
N VAL A 373 -11.73 8.88 2.89
CA VAL A 373 -10.52 8.21 3.33
C VAL A 373 -9.35 9.12 3.03
N THR A 374 -8.98 9.90 4.05
CA THR A 374 -7.85 10.82 4.00
C THR A 374 -6.58 10.04 3.71
N PHE A 375 -6.25 10.01 2.42
CA PHE A 375 -5.05 9.42 1.87
C PHE A 375 -3.89 10.33 2.23
N THR A 376 -2.95 9.82 3.04
CA THR A 376 -1.78 10.60 3.42
C THR A 376 -0.95 10.89 2.17
N GLY A 377 -0.22 12.02 2.16
CA GLY A 377 0.73 12.31 1.09
C GLY A 377 1.76 11.20 0.83
N ILE A 378 2.03 10.32 1.80
CA ILE A 378 2.84 9.11 1.58
C ILE A 378 2.14 8.16 0.60
N SER A 379 0.88 7.80 0.86
CA SER A 379 0.13 6.84 0.04
C SER A 379 -0.28 7.43 -1.32
N ARG A 380 -0.62 8.73 -1.39
CA ARG A 380 -0.81 9.42 -2.69
C ARG A 380 0.47 9.43 -3.52
N GLY A 381 1.62 9.69 -2.88
CA GLY A 381 2.93 9.63 -3.53
C GLY A 381 3.29 8.24 -4.05
N GLN A 382 2.95 7.17 -3.31
CA GLN A 382 3.18 5.78 -3.75
C GLN A 382 2.30 5.40 -4.95
N SER A 383 1.03 5.84 -4.96
CA SER A 383 0.13 5.70 -6.12
C SER A 383 0.68 6.42 -7.34
N LEU A 384 1.00 7.72 -7.19
CA LEU A 384 1.57 8.56 -8.25
C LEU A 384 2.88 7.99 -8.82
N ALA A 385 3.78 7.49 -7.98
CA ALA A 385 5.04 6.87 -8.37
C ALA A 385 4.87 5.58 -9.20
N ARG A 386 3.79 4.80 -8.95
CA ARG A 386 3.51 3.56 -9.69
C ARG A 386 2.72 3.83 -10.97
N ARG A 387 1.62 4.60 -10.89
CA ARG A 387 0.70 4.89 -12.02
C ARG A 387 1.33 5.64 -13.19
N THR A 388 2.35 6.44 -12.92
CA THR A 388 3.05 7.24 -13.95
C THR A 388 4.36 6.60 -14.43
N ARG A 389 4.67 5.40 -13.93
CA ARG A 389 5.90 4.67 -14.25
C ARG A 389 5.84 4.14 -15.68
N ARG A 390 6.66 4.70 -16.55
CA ARG A 390 6.84 4.31 -17.97
C ARG A 390 8.26 3.84 -18.23
N GLU A 391 8.41 2.89 -19.16
CA GLU A 391 9.69 2.60 -19.78
C GLU A 391 9.96 3.67 -20.84
N TYR A 392 11.19 4.17 -20.91
CA TYR A 392 11.59 5.21 -21.87
C TYR A 392 12.79 4.81 -22.73
N ALA A 393 13.55 3.81 -22.28
CA ALA A 393 14.55 3.07 -23.03
C ALA A 393 14.62 1.65 -22.44
N PRO A 394 15.10 0.62 -23.17
CA PRO A 394 15.06 -0.77 -22.70
C PRO A 394 15.69 -0.96 -21.31
N GLY A 395 14.91 -1.44 -20.35
CA GLY A 395 15.30 -1.63 -18.95
C GLY A 395 15.33 -0.36 -18.10
N ARG A 396 15.06 0.83 -18.66
CA ARG A 396 15.11 2.13 -17.97
C ARG A 396 13.73 2.77 -17.82
N TRP A 397 13.41 3.13 -16.59
CA TRP A 397 12.06 3.51 -16.18
C TRP A 397 12.06 4.86 -15.46
N MET A 398 11.09 5.71 -15.76
CA MET A 398 10.84 6.96 -15.05
C MET A 398 9.37 7.07 -14.63
N SER A 399 9.13 7.73 -13.51
CA SER A 399 7.81 8.17 -13.05
C SER A 399 7.72 9.70 -13.14
N ASP A 400 6.52 10.25 -13.01
CA ASP A 400 6.33 11.70 -13.00
C ASP A 400 6.93 12.34 -11.72
N LEU A 401 7.16 11.56 -10.66
CA LEU A 401 7.95 12.03 -9.52
C LEU A 401 9.43 12.23 -9.84
N ASP A 402 10.00 11.44 -10.76
CA ASP A 402 11.38 11.63 -11.22
C ASP A 402 11.49 12.90 -12.09
N VAL A 403 10.49 13.16 -12.93
CA VAL A 403 10.39 14.38 -13.74
C VAL A 403 10.18 15.62 -12.85
N LEU A 404 9.32 15.50 -11.83
CA LEU A 404 9.13 16.52 -10.80
C LEU A 404 10.43 16.79 -10.03
N ASP A 405 11.17 15.76 -9.63
CA ASP A 405 12.45 15.95 -8.96
C ASP A 405 13.52 16.55 -9.88
N ALA A 406 13.53 16.23 -11.19
CA ALA A 406 14.38 16.91 -12.16
C ALA A 406 14.08 18.42 -12.24
N ALA A 407 12.81 18.81 -12.31
CA ALA A 407 12.39 20.22 -12.27
C ALA A 407 12.76 20.89 -10.94
N ARG A 408 12.45 20.25 -9.80
CA ARG A 408 12.78 20.74 -8.45
C ARG A 408 14.27 20.94 -8.23
N LEU A 409 15.11 20.11 -8.84
CA LEU A 409 16.57 20.15 -8.66
C LEU A 409 17.28 21.12 -9.60
N PHE A 410 16.92 21.13 -10.88
CA PHE A 410 17.72 21.78 -11.93
C PHE A 410 17.05 22.97 -12.62
N ASP A 411 15.79 23.26 -12.33
CA ASP A 411 15.09 24.40 -12.89
C ASP A 411 15.19 25.64 -11.99
N GLU A 412 15.41 26.81 -12.59
CA GLU A 412 15.51 28.08 -11.85
C GLU A 412 14.15 28.75 -11.65
N ASP A 413 13.14 28.44 -12.48
CA ASP A 413 11.79 29.01 -12.43
C ASP A 413 10.84 28.20 -11.55
N TYR A 414 11.12 26.90 -11.34
CA TYR A 414 10.30 26.00 -10.52
C TYR A 414 9.86 26.58 -9.15
N PRO A 415 10.70 27.31 -8.38
CA PRO A 415 10.27 27.94 -7.13
C PRO A 415 9.04 28.83 -7.25
N ALA A 416 8.93 29.59 -8.35
CA ALA A 416 7.77 30.45 -8.62
C ALA A 416 6.54 29.62 -8.99
N VAL A 417 6.71 28.59 -9.84
CA VAL A 417 5.64 27.65 -10.23
C VAL A 417 5.06 26.92 -9.01
N HIS A 418 5.93 26.50 -8.09
CA HIS A 418 5.54 25.84 -6.85
C HIS A 418 4.85 26.81 -5.88
N GLU A 419 5.37 28.03 -5.71
CA GLU A 419 4.72 29.03 -4.84
C GLU A 419 3.34 29.46 -5.36
N ASP A 420 3.17 29.64 -6.67
CA ASP A 420 1.88 29.95 -7.31
C ASP A 420 0.84 28.84 -7.06
N VAL A 421 1.16 27.60 -7.44
CA VAL A 421 0.23 26.46 -7.32
C VAL A 421 -0.17 26.21 -5.87
N LEU A 422 0.78 26.27 -4.92
CA LEU A 422 0.45 26.10 -3.50
C LEU A 422 -0.31 27.31 -2.92
N THR A 423 -0.16 28.51 -3.49
CA THR A 423 -0.98 29.68 -3.13
C THR A 423 -2.42 29.48 -3.58
N GLY A 424 -2.65 28.98 -4.80
CA GLY A 424 -3.99 28.59 -5.28
C GLY A 424 -4.66 27.57 -4.37
N LEU A 425 -3.98 26.45 -4.08
CA LEU A 425 -4.48 25.39 -3.19
C LEU A 425 -4.80 25.89 -1.77
N LEU A 426 -3.99 26.81 -1.24
CA LEU A 426 -4.23 27.43 0.07
C LEU A 426 -5.45 28.39 0.02
N GLY A 427 -5.62 29.13 -1.08
CA GLY A 427 -6.76 30.00 -1.33
C GLY A 427 -8.07 29.22 -1.45
N GLU A 428 -8.09 28.12 -2.21
CA GLU A 428 -9.23 27.20 -2.30
C GLU A 428 -9.62 26.65 -0.92
N PHE A 429 -8.63 26.17 -0.14
CA PHE A 429 -8.86 25.62 1.19
C PHE A 429 -9.35 26.67 2.20
N ALA A 430 -8.78 27.87 2.19
CA ALA A 430 -9.22 28.96 3.05
C ALA A 430 -10.63 29.45 2.66
N GLY A 431 -10.92 29.54 1.35
CA GLY A 431 -12.22 29.94 0.81
C GLY A 431 -13.34 28.97 1.18
N ALA A 432 -13.07 27.66 1.21
CA ALA A 432 -14.01 26.65 1.73
C ALA A 432 -14.35 26.85 3.22
N GLY A 433 -13.49 27.54 3.98
CA GLY A 433 -13.74 27.98 5.36
C GLY A 433 -14.23 29.44 5.48
N GLY A 434 -14.53 30.12 4.39
CA GLY A 434 -14.95 31.53 4.38
C GLY A 434 -13.85 32.55 4.68
N MET A 435 -12.58 32.19 4.49
CA MET A 435 -11.41 33.03 4.80
C MET A 435 -10.54 33.27 3.56
N THR A 436 -9.73 34.32 3.57
CA THR A 436 -8.60 34.45 2.63
C THR A 436 -7.40 33.62 3.11
N ALA A 437 -6.42 33.37 2.24
CA ALA A 437 -5.22 32.61 2.58
C ALA A 437 -4.38 33.29 3.70
N GLU A 438 -4.37 34.62 3.71
CA GLU A 438 -3.72 35.48 4.70
C GLU A 438 -4.45 35.37 6.05
N ALA A 439 -5.76 35.62 6.05
CA ALA A 439 -6.60 35.57 7.25
C ALA A 439 -6.60 34.17 7.90
N TYR A 440 -6.64 33.12 7.08
CA TYR A 440 -6.47 31.74 7.53
C TYR A 440 -5.09 31.53 8.18
N GLY A 441 -4.01 31.98 7.54
CA GLY A 441 -2.65 31.86 8.08
C GLY A 441 -2.47 32.62 9.40
N MET A 442 -3.02 33.83 9.50
CA MET A 442 -3.01 34.66 10.71
C MET A 442 -3.75 33.97 11.85
N SER A 443 -4.96 33.46 11.56
CA SER A 443 -5.76 32.68 12.51
C SER A 443 -5.04 31.41 13.00
N LYS A 444 -4.34 30.67 12.12
CA LYS A 444 -3.60 29.45 12.48
C LYS A 444 -2.29 29.70 13.22
N LEU A 445 -1.67 30.86 13.05
CA LEU A 445 -0.44 31.23 13.77
C LEU A 445 -0.70 32.05 15.05
N GLY A 446 -1.91 32.57 15.24
CA GLY A 446 -2.25 33.44 16.38
C GLY A 446 -1.66 34.85 16.26
N LEU A 447 -1.58 35.38 15.04
CA LEU A 447 -0.99 36.68 14.72
C LEU A 447 -2.06 37.70 14.28
N ASP A 448 -1.89 38.97 14.64
CA ASP A 448 -2.59 40.11 14.01
C ASP A 448 -1.63 40.86 13.04
N ASP A 449 -2.15 41.82 12.26
CA ASP A 449 -1.35 42.58 11.28
C ASP A 449 -0.19 43.38 11.88
N ARG A 450 -0.18 43.57 13.21
CA ARG A 450 0.83 44.33 13.96
C ARG A 450 1.84 43.42 14.65
N SER A 451 1.57 42.12 14.71
CA SER A 451 2.40 41.12 15.38
C SER A 451 3.63 40.80 14.53
N PRO A 452 4.87 41.00 15.03
CA PRO A 452 6.06 40.55 14.33
C PRO A 452 6.09 39.01 14.26
N LEU A 453 6.54 38.46 13.13
CA LEU A 453 6.72 37.02 12.98
C LEU A 453 7.82 36.54 13.95
N PRO A 454 7.55 35.52 14.81
CA PRO A 454 8.55 34.96 15.72
C PRO A 454 9.85 34.53 15.02
N ASP A 455 11.01 34.87 15.61
CA ASP A 455 12.35 34.59 15.07
C ASP A 455 12.57 33.13 14.59
N PRO A 456 12.05 32.07 15.26
CA PRO A 456 12.19 30.69 14.76
C PRO A 456 11.57 30.45 13.36
N LEU A 457 10.70 31.34 12.90
CA LEU A 457 10.07 31.30 11.58
C LEU A 457 10.86 32.11 10.53
N ALA A 458 11.72 33.05 10.96
CA ALA A 458 12.52 33.90 10.07
C ALA A 458 13.39 33.10 9.09
N ARG A 459 13.78 31.87 9.47
CA ARG A 459 14.55 30.93 8.63
C ARG A 459 13.82 30.46 7.36
N TRP A 460 12.49 30.53 7.29
CA TRP A 460 11.71 30.12 6.11
C TRP A 460 11.65 31.20 5.01
N PHE A 461 12.28 32.34 5.25
CA PHE A 461 12.28 33.50 4.36
C PHE A 461 13.70 33.88 3.92
N THR A 462 13.80 34.56 2.78
CA THR A 462 14.97 35.34 2.39
C THR A 462 15.06 36.65 3.20
N GLU A 463 16.23 37.28 3.23
CA GLU A 463 16.42 38.65 3.73
C GLU A 463 15.47 39.62 3.03
N ARG A 464 15.33 39.48 1.70
CA ARG A 464 14.44 40.29 0.87
C ARG A 464 12.97 40.16 1.28
N GLU A 465 12.47 38.93 1.45
CA GLU A 465 11.09 38.67 1.87
C GLU A 465 10.80 39.17 3.29
N ARG A 466 11.78 39.11 4.21
CA ARG A 466 11.60 39.70 5.55
C ARG A 466 11.50 41.22 5.50
N ALA A 467 12.27 41.87 4.63
CA ALA A 467 12.32 43.33 4.50
C ALA A 467 11.15 43.93 3.69
N GLU A 468 10.73 43.30 2.59
CA GLU A 468 9.80 43.91 1.62
C GLU A 468 8.32 43.50 1.79
N LEU A 469 8.02 42.30 2.28
CA LEU A 469 6.64 41.79 2.32
C LEU A 469 5.87 42.24 3.57
N ALA A 470 4.56 42.46 3.42
CA ALA A 470 3.67 42.80 4.53
C ALA A 470 3.47 41.64 5.53
N ALA A 471 2.86 41.91 6.68
CA ALA A 471 2.56 40.88 7.69
C ALA A 471 1.65 39.77 7.13
N ALA A 472 0.57 40.16 6.45
CA ALA A 472 -0.34 39.26 5.74
C ALA A 472 0.39 38.39 4.68
N ASP A 473 1.17 39.00 3.79
CA ASP A 473 1.92 38.30 2.73
C ASP A 473 2.92 37.28 3.30
N ARG A 474 3.72 37.68 4.30
CA ARG A 474 4.67 36.77 4.95
C ARG A 474 3.95 35.61 5.64
N THR A 475 2.73 35.84 6.11
CA THR A 475 1.90 34.82 6.77
C THR A 475 1.31 33.83 5.75
N ARG A 476 0.74 34.30 4.64
CA ARG A 476 0.38 33.46 3.47
C ARG A 476 1.57 32.65 2.98
N LEU A 477 2.71 33.30 2.82
CA LEU A 477 3.95 32.70 2.32
C LEU A 477 4.52 31.63 3.25
N LEU A 478 4.46 31.85 4.56
CA LEU A 478 4.81 30.84 5.54
C LEU A 478 3.86 29.65 5.45
N MET A 479 2.55 29.87 5.34
CA MET A 479 1.59 28.78 5.10
C MET A 479 1.98 27.99 3.85
N VAL A 480 2.18 28.61 2.69
CA VAL A 480 2.67 27.91 1.48
C VAL A 480 3.91 27.03 1.75
N ARG A 481 4.81 27.44 2.64
CA ARG A 481 6.06 26.73 2.96
C ARG A 481 5.95 25.64 4.04
N VAL A 482 4.89 25.61 4.88
CA VAL A 482 4.72 24.57 5.93
C VAL A 482 3.34 23.88 5.98
N TRP A 483 2.27 24.53 5.54
CA TRP A 483 0.89 24.04 5.56
C TRP A 483 0.66 22.71 4.82
N PRO A 484 1.25 22.43 3.64
CA PRO A 484 1.03 21.13 2.98
C PRO A 484 1.58 19.95 3.79
N VAL A 485 2.65 20.18 4.56
CA VAL A 485 3.21 19.19 5.49
C VAL A 485 2.29 18.99 6.69
N TRP A 486 1.73 20.08 7.22
CA TRP A 486 0.83 20.04 8.39
C TRP A 486 -0.52 19.39 8.09
N GLN A 487 -1.16 19.70 6.96
CA GLN A 487 -2.44 19.09 6.56
C GLN A 487 -2.28 17.73 5.85
N SER A 488 -1.04 17.25 5.65
CA SER A 488 -0.73 16.08 4.78
C SER A 488 -1.27 16.20 3.34
N ALA A 489 -1.56 17.43 2.89
CA ALA A 489 -2.15 17.73 1.60
C ALA A 489 -1.13 17.48 0.47
N ASP A 490 -1.47 16.59 -0.46
CA ASP A 490 -0.58 16.29 -1.58
C ASP A 490 -0.76 17.30 -2.72
N TRP A 491 0.15 18.27 -2.75
CA TRP A 491 0.26 19.31 -3.77
C TRP A 491 0.83 18.82 -5.11
N ARG A 492 1.48 17.65 -5.15
CA ARG A 492 2.25 17.20 -6.32
C ARG A 492 1.39 16.97 -7.57
N PRO A 493 0.15 16.45 -7.50
CA PRO A 493 -0.72 16.35 -8.68
C PRO A 493 -0.99 17.70 -9.36
N ALA A 494 -1.22 18.77 -8.58
CA ALA A 494 -1.48 20.11 -9.10
C ALA A 494 -0.21 20.73 -9.71
N VAL A 495 0.94 20.60 -9.06
CA VAL A 495 2.23 21.05 -9.63
C VAL A 495 2.57 20.25 -10.89
N LEU A 496 2.29 18.94 -10.93
CA LEU A 496 2.48 18.12 -12.13
C LEU A 496 1.56 18.52 -13.29
N ALA A 497 0.32 18.94 -13.04
CA ALA A 497 -0.53 19.51 -14.07
C ALA A 497 0.12 20.77 -14.66
N ARG A 498 0.51 21.73 -13.82
CA ARG A 498 1.17 22.97 -14.25
C ARG A 498 2.50 22.74 -14.97
N LEU A 499 3.30 21.75 -14.56
CA LEU A 499 4.53 21.37 -15.26
C LEU A 499 4.23 20.82 -16.66
N ARG A 500 3.17 20.02 -16.85
CA ARG A 500 2.77 19.57 -18.20
C ARG A 500 2.26 20.72 -19.07
N GLU A 501 1.52 21.66 -18.49
CA GLU A 501 1.02 22.89 -19.16
C GLU A 501 2.14 23.82 -19.64
N SER A 502 3.31 23.80 -19.00
CA SER A 502 4.44 24.70 -19.31
C SER A 502 5.11 24.50 -20.68
N GLY A 503 4.80 23.41 -21.39
CA GLY A 503 5.50 22.99 -22.61
C GLY A 503 6.91 22.40 -22.38
N ARG A 504 7.54 22.66 -21.23
CA ARG A 504 8.92 22.24 -20.88
C ARG A 504 9.03 20.82 -20.29
N TRP A 505 7.95 20.03 -20.35
CA TRP A 505 7.89 18.67 -19.83
C TRP A 505 8.96 17.73 -20.43
N ALA A 506 9.31 17.94 -21.71
CA ALA A 506 10.37 17.20 -22.37
C ALA A 506 11.76 17.46 -21.75
N ASP A 507 12.10 18.72 -21.44
CA ASP A 507 13.38 19.13 -20.83
C ASP A 507 13.71 18.30 -19.58
N TRP A 508 12.72 18.15 -18.69
CA TRP A 508 12.89 17.44 -17.42
C TRP A 508 12.93 15.92 -17.61
N CYS A 509 12.22 15.38 -18.61
CA CYS A 509 12.38 13.97 -19.01
C CYS A 509 13.80 13.70 -19.55
N ASP A 510 14.34 14.60 -20.37
CA ASP A 510 15.71 14.55 -20.88
C ASP A 510 16.74 14.63 -19.75
N ILE A 511 16.49 15.43 -18.72
CA ILE A 511 17.34 15.48 -17.51
C ILE A 511 17.33 14.14 -16.76
N VAL A 512 16.17 13.47 -16.63
CA VAL A 512 16.10 12.12 -16.03
C VAL A 512 16.85 11.11 -16.89
N ALA A 513 16.65 11.12 -18.21
CA ALA A 513 17.31 10.20 -19.14
C ALA A 513 18.83 10.32 -19.09
N ARG A 514 19.35 11.56 -19.19
CA ARG A 514 20.77 11.88 -19.10
C ARG A 514 21.35 11.59 -17.71
N ALA A 515 20.55 11.65 -16.65
CA ALA A 515 21.00 11.30 -15.31
C ALA A 515 21.26 9.80 -15.14
N ASP A 516 20.37 8.95 -15.66
CA ASP A 516 20.55 7.49 -15.67
C ASP A 516 21.74 7.07 -16.55
N GLU A 517 21.98 7.76 -17.66
CA GLU A 517 23.16 7.57 -18.53
C GLU A 517 24.45 7.85 -17.77
N VAL A 518 24.57 9.04 -17.18
CA VAL A 518 25.77 9.40 -16.41
C VAL A 518 25.93 8.52 -15.16
N ALA A 519 24.83 8.04 -14.57
CA ALA A 519 24.90 7.10 -13.45
C ALA A 519 25.52 5.76 -13.86
N GLU A 520 25.15 5.18 -15.01
CA GLU A 520 25.77 3.95 -15.52
C GLU A 520 27.22 4.18 -16.01
N GLU A 521 27.50 5.28 -16.72
CA GLU A 521 28.86 5.66 -17.12
C GLU A 521 29.81 5.79 -15.91
N ALA A 522 29.33 6.42 -14.84
CA ALA A 522 30.10 6.69 -13.63
C ALA A 522 30.15 5.50 -12.67
N ARG A 523 29.28 4.49 -12.82
CA ARG A 523 29.13 3.33 -11.91
C ARG A 523 30.44 2.61 -11.53
N PRO A 524 31.45 2.45 -12.42
CA PRO A 524 32.71 1.82 -12.04
C PRO A 524 33.68 2.74 -11.26
N ARG A 525 33.36 4.03 -11.12
CA ARG A 525 34.28 5.09 -10.64
C ARG A 525 33.68 6.00 -9.56
N LEU A 526 32.35 5.99 -9.37
CA LEU A 526 31.64 6.89 -8.46
C LEU A 526 30.73 6.09 -7.53
N VAL A 527 30.95 6.24 -6.22
CA VAL A 527 30.03 5.75 -5.19
C VAL A 527 29.09 6.89 -4.79
N VAL A 528 27.78 6.69 -4.96
CA VAL A 528 26.76 7.67 -4.55
C VAL A 528 26.71 7.74 -3.02
N PRO A 529 26.90 8.92 -2.38
CA PRO A 529 26.87 9.07 -0.93
C PRO A 529 25.49 8.80 -0.29
N PRO A 530 25.42 8.69 1.05
CA PRO A 530 24.14 8.69 1.77
C PRO A 530 23.29 9.95 1.48
N PRO A 531 21.95 9.89 1.63
CA PRO A 531 21.03 10.99 1.26
C PRO A 531 21.43 12.35 1.87
N ALA A 532 21.64 12.40 3.18
CA ALA A 532 22.01 13.61 3.90
C ALA A 532 23.36 14.23 3.47
N MET A 533 24.25 13.46 2.83
CA MET A 533 25.48 13.98 2.22
C MET A 533 25.21 14.52 0.81
N CYS A 534 24.42 13.81 0.01
CA CYS A 534 23.98 14.28 -1.30
C CYS A 534 23.28 15.65 -1.20
N ALA A 535 22.36 15.81 -0.24
CA ALA A 535 21.68 17.07 0.04
C ALA A 535 22.67 18.20 0.39
N LYS A 536 23.62 17.96 1.32
CA LYS A 536 24.61 18.97 1.75
C LYS A 536 25.60 19.39 0.65
N LEU A 537 25.83 18.53 -0.34
CA LEU A 537 26.62 18.86 -1.52
C LEU A 537 25.79 19.67 -2.52
N PHE A 538 24.56 19.22 -2.82
CA PHE A 538 23.68 19.86 -3.81
C PHE A 538 23.19 21.25 -3.39
N LEU A 539 22.93 21.47 -2.10
CA LEU A 539 22.52 22.78 -1.55
C LEU A 539 23.47 23.93 -1.93
N ARG A 540 24.75 23.64 -2.22
CA ARG A 540 25.74 24.64 -2.64
C ARG A 540 25.35 25.34 -3.95
N HIS A 541 24.63 24.65 -4.85
CA HIS A 541 24.14 25.24 -6.10
C HIS A 541 23.01 26.26 -5.89
N TRP A 542 22.34 26.21 -4.73
CA TRP A 542 21.25 27.12 -4.36
C TRP A 542 21.68 28.19 -3.34
N GLN A 543 22.95 28.28 -2.97
CA GLN A 543 23.46 29.26 -2.00
C GLN A 543 23.53 30.68 -2.59
N ARG A 544 22.36 31.27 -2.83
CA ARG A 544 22.15 32.67 -3.20
C ARG A 544 22.30 33.55 -1.95
N ARG A 545 22.93 34.72 -2.09
CA ARG A 545 23.13 35.69 -1.00
C ARG A 545 21.78 36.05 -0.37
N GLY A 546 21.75 36.13 0.96
CA GLY A 546 20.55 36.47 1.73
C GLY A 546 19.44 35.42 1.76
N THR A 547 19.75 34.16 1.40
CA THR A 547 18.80 33.04 1.46
C THR A 547 19.31 31.91 2.36
N SER A 548 18.44 31.35 3.19
CA SER A 548 18.76 30.19 4.04
C SER A 548 18.60 28.86 3.27
N PRO A 549 19.26 27.78 3.69
CA PRO A 549 19.00 26.44 3.16
C PRO A 549 17.54 26.00 3.36
N ASP A 550 16.92 26.35 4.48
CA ASP A 550 15.53 26.01 4.81
C ASP A 550 14.54 26.69 3.86
N ALA A 551 14.79 27.96 3.47
CA ALA A 551 13.95 28.70 2.54
C ALA A 551 14.00 28.12 1.12
N GLU A 552 15.19 27.82 0.56
CA GLU A 552 15.28 27.18 -0.76
C GLU A 552 14.71 25.76 -0.77
N MET A 553 14.91 24.98 0.30
CA MET A 553 14.26 23.67 0.43
C MET A 553 12.73 23.81 0.41
N ALA A 554 12.16 24.70 1.23
CA ALA A 554 10.71 24.88 1.31
C ALA A 554 10.09 25.41 0.00
N ARG A 555 10.74 26.40 -0.63
CA ARG A 555 10.39 26.90 -1.97
C ARG A 555 10.38 25.81 -3.05
N ARG A 556 11.13 24.73 -2.85
CA ARG A 556 11.20 23.57 -3.75
C ARG A 556 10.46 22.33 -3.19
N GLY A 557 9.60 22.52 -2.20
CA GLY A 557 8.72 21.47 -1.62
C GLY A 557 9.46 20.42 -0.79
N PHE A 558 10.70 20.68 -0.37
CA PHE A 558 11.49 19.79 0.49
C PHE A 558 11.33 20.20 1.96
N SER A 559 10.87 19.28 2.81
CA SER A 559 10.72 19.49 4.26
C SER A 559 12.01 19.26 5.07
N GLY A 560 13.11 18.86 4.41
CA GLY A 560 14.41 18.64 5.06
C GLY A 560 15.41 17.85 4.20
N LEU A 561 16.61 17.68 4.77
CA LEU A 561 17.78 17.11 4.08
C LEU A 561 17.58 15.68 3.57
N ASP A 562 16.79 14.84 4.23
CA ASP A 562 16.57 13.46 3.77
C ASP A 562 15.64 13.39 2.54
N GLY A 563 14.67 14.30 2.45
CA GLY A 563 13.82 14.44 1.26
C GLY A 563 14.61 14.95 0.06
N LEU A 564 15.41 16.01 0.25
CA LEU A 564 16.31 16.51 -0.78
C LEU A 564 17.35 15.46 -1.17
N GLY A 565 17.92 14.76 -0.19
CA GLY A 565 18.90 13.70 -0.39
C GLY A 565 18.35 12.49 -1.12
N GLY A 566 17.06 12.19 -0.94
CA GLY A 566 16.33 11.16 -1.70
C GLY A 566 16.28 11.51 -3.19
N ALA A 567 15.79 12.71 -3.51
CA ALA A 567 15.72 13.22 -4.89
C ALA A 567 17.11 13.27 -5.57
N VAL A 568 18.08 13.95 -4.95
CA VAL A 568 19.43 14.16 -5.50
C VAL A 568 20.13 12.85 -5.84
N ARG A 569 19.85 11.74 -5.13
CA ARG A 569 20.60 10.49 -5.31
C ARG A 569 20.50 9.88 -6.71
N ARG A 570 19.40 10.07 -7.45
CA ARG A 570 19.31 9.64 -8.87
C ARG A 570 20.22 10.49 -9.75
N PHE A 571 20.23 11.80 -9.51
CA PHE A 571 20.94 12.79 -10.32
C PHE A 571 22.38 13.07 -9.86
N PHE A 572 22.87 12.42 -8.80
CA PHE A 572 24.17 12.75 -8.17
C PHE A 572 25.36 12.65 -9.13
N ALA A 573 25.38 11.63 -10.00
CA ALA A 573 26.44 11.47 -11.01
C ALA A 573 26.41 12.59 -12.06
N TYR A 574 25.21 12.96 -12.51
CA TYR A 574 24.95 14.04 -13.46
C TYR A 574 25.31 15.42 -12.88
N ASP A 575 24.98 15.67 -11.62
CA ASP A 575 25.38 16.90 -10.91
C ASP A 575 26.90 17.05 -10.81
N VAL A 576 27.61 15.98 -10.43
CA VAL A 576 29.08 15.93 -10.41
C VAL A 576 29.67 16.18 -11.81
N ARG A 577 29.01 15.73 -12.88
CA ARG A 577 29.44 16.03 -14.27
C ARG A 577 29.23 17.51 -14.61
N ARG A 578 28.02 18.06 -14.39
CA ARG A 578 27.71 19.49 -14.60
C ARG A 578 28.58 20.43 -13.79
N GLY A 579 29.01 20.03 -12.59
CA GLY A 579 29.96 20.79 -11.77
C GLY A 579 31.35 20.90 -12.41
N ARG A 580 31.86 19.80 -12.98
CA ARG A 580 33.14 19.78 -13.70
C ARG A 580 33.08 20.55 -15.01
N GLU A 581 31.99 20.41 -15.76
CA GLU A 581 31.73 21.14 -16.99
C GLU A 581 31.72 22.66 -16.73
N ARG A 582 30.95 23.13 -15.74
CA ARG A 582 30.93 24.55 -15.34
C ARG A 582 32.28 25.06 -14.84
N GLY A 583 33.00 24.30 -14.01
CA GLY A 583 34.34 24.66 -13.55
C GLY A 583 35.38 24.71 -14.69
N SER A 584 35.21 23.91 -15.73
CA SER A 584 36.08 23.89 -16.92
C SER A 584 35.75 25.00 -17.93
N ALA A 585 34.51 25.52 -17.90
CA ALA A 585 34.09 26.66 -18.69
C ALA A 585 34.47 28.01 -18.04
N ALA A 586 34.50 28.08 -16.71
CA ALA A 586 34.94 29.26 -15.95
C ALA A 586 36.47 29.38 -15.78
N ALA A 587 37.23 28.47 -16.39
CA ALA A 587 38.69 28.43 -16.41
C ALA A 587 39.27 28.55 -17.84
N ARG A 588 38.45 29.08 -18.77
CA ARG A 588 38.77 29.44 -20.16
C ARG A 588 38.32 30.86 -20.43
#